data_AF-A0A9X3EW72-F1
#
_entry.id   AF-A0A9X3EW72-F1
#
_cell.length_a   1.000
_cell.length_b   1.000
_cell.length_c   1.000
_cell.angle_alpha   90.00
_cell.angle_beta   90.00
_cell.angle_gamma   90.00
#
_symmetry.space_group_name_H-M   'P 1'
#
loop_
_entity.id
_entity.type
_entity.pdbx_description
1 polymer ?
#
loop_
_entity_poly.entity_id
_entity_poly.type
_entity_poly.pdbx_seq_one_letter_code
_entity_poly.pdbx_strand_id
1 'polypeptide(L)'
;MKHTIAPPRVAALLAAGFGLFSLTACGDDSNPLLTATATLTAGPTSNPNTSNPSSAGDPTGDPTDGTTGDPTDGGTGETDDPTGEPQDGPHALGTIFLGESHPAAGGNSSPAVSASFVPDAGTGAAQGCTESVAGCQLALVPDCGGGCDADEYCGFDDSCEAACLRICDASCGADEVCYFPAPNTPGCKKIESFDAGALTFLGTPIPITLFPPYAFMSDDNASPFAPGGTASVQASGASNAGFAAFEKEFTGTEFIQTSPKLDALGFAEVFGDGPLPVRWNAGDGEVTITATVTSSDFAVGTITCKADDPSGKFDIPRAALEAAVDGDPAVNIAVSVQRQRVDVYKDLTTKGELTGVTVQPVGYLNIITSSTEFHAFQGCNPGEAVCDNTCVDVQYDAANCGGCGKACAGDDACVEGTCNGIEACNACAEESQTGGCKAENDACAANAACKALETCIAGCQTQECLYMCGENVEASTIDLYNAQIQCLCDEVCVGECNGLCS
;
A
#
# COMPACT_ATOMS: atom_id res chain seq x y z
N MET A 1 7.52 -40.38 -36.14
CA MET A 1 6.09 -40.06 -36.35
C MET A 1 5.80 -38.77 -35.63
N LYS A 2 5.04 -37.86 -36.25
CA LYS A 2 4.75 -36.51 -35.76
C LYS A 2 4.02 -36.54 -34.42
N HIS A 3 4.44 -35.71 -33.46
CA HIS A 3 3.51 -34.99 -32.58
C HIS A 3 4.07 -33.61 -32.22
N THR A 4 3.11 -32.70 -32.10
CA THR A 4 3.18 -31.24 -32.13
C THR A 4 3.25 -30.71 -30.71
N ILE A 5 4.15 -29.76 -30.42
CA ILE A 5 4.12 -28.93 -29.20
C ILE A 5 4.01 -27.48 -29.64
N ALA A 6 3.02 -26.78 -29.10
CA ALA A 6 2.79 -25.34 -29.25
C ALA A 6 3.55 -24.56 -28.17
N PRO A 7 4.11 -23.37 -28.45
CA PRO A 7 4.63 -22.47 -27.42
C PRO A 7 3.59 -21.39 -27.02
N PRO A 8 3.71 -20.80 -25.82
CA PRO A 8 2.78 -19.81 -25.30
C PRO A 8 2.93 -18.45 -26.01
N ARG A 9 1.81 -17.72 -26.06
CA ARG A 9 1.66 -16.41 -26.71
C ARG A 9 2.37 -15.32 -25.90
N VAL A 10 3.47 -14.81 -26.45
CA VAL A 10 4.05 -13.51 -26.08
C VAL A 10 3.43 -12.46 -27.00
N ALA A 11 2.66 -11.52 -26.44
CA ALA A 11 2.17 -10.37 -27.18
C ALA A 11 3.28 -9.31 -27.26
N ALA A 12 3.77 -9.08 -28.46
CA ALA A 12 4.67 -8.00 -28.80
C ALA A 12 3.91 -6.66 -28.86
N LEU A 13 4.43 -5.62 -28.19
CA LEU A 13 4.12 -4.24 -28.56
C LEU A 13 5.36 -3.62 -29.23
N LEU A 14 5.09 -3.03 -30.40
CA LEU A 14 6.05 -2.50 -31.36
C LEU A 14 6.83 -1.30 -30.83
N ALA A 15 8.13 -1.31 -31.13
CA ALA A 15 9.02 -0.16 -31.09
C ALA A 15 8.88 0.71 -32.35
N ALA A 16 8.88 2.03 -32.15
CA ALA A 16 9.39 3.06 -33.06
C ALA A 16 9.69 4.30 -32.20
N GLY A 17 10.83 4.99 -32.20
CA GLY A 17 12.10 4.84 -32.87
C GLY A 17 12.94 6.10 -32.57
N PHE A 18 14.23 5.88 -32.25
CA PHE A 18 15.40 6.79 -32.32
C PHE A 18 15.66 7.88 -31.27
N GLY A 19 16.82 7.71 -30.61
CA GLY A 19 17.61 8.78 -30.00
C GLY A 19 18.73 8.25 -29.09
N LEU A 20 19.82 7.71 -29.66
CA LEU A 20 21.02 7.28 -28.92
C LEU A 20 21.59 8.39 -28.03
N PHE A 21 21.72 8.13 -26.73
CA PHE A 21 22.80 8.66 -25.89
C PHE A 21 23.28 7.56 -24.93
N SER A 22 24.59 7.29 -24.97
CA SER A 22 25.29 6.40 -24.05
C SER A 22 25.15 6.89 -22.61
N LEU A 23 24.69 6.02 -21.71
CA LEU A 23 24.96 6.13 -20.28
C LEU A 23 25.80 4.93 -19.82
N THR A 24 27.00 5.26 -19.37
CA THR A 24 27.90 4.42 -18.61
C THR A 24 27.27 4.13 -17.24
N ALA A 25 27.38 2.88 -16.81
CA ALA A 25 26.90 2.37 -15.53
C ALA A 25 27.48 3.11 -14.31
N CYS A 26 26.61 3.38 -13.33
CA CYS A 26 26.94 3.34 -11.91
C CYS A 26 25.78 2.59 -11.23
N GLY A 27 26.11 1.51 -10.52
CA GLY A 27 25.18 0.79 -9.65
C GLY A 27 25.21 1.35 -8.24
N ASP A 28 24.04 1.33 -7.60
CA ASP A 28 23.84 0.93 -6.21
C ASP A 28 22.33 0.75 -6.00
N ASP A 29 21.93 -0.49 -5.73
CA ASP A 29 20.55 -0.92 -5.49
C ASP A 29 20.16 -0.61 -4.03
N SER A 30 19.41 0.47 -3.77
CA SER A 30 18.77 0.75 -2.47
C SER A 30 17.73 1.90 -2.56
N ASN A 31 16.64 1.75 -3.34
CA ASN A 31 15.41 2.55 -3.10
C ASN A 31 14.23 2.04 -3.96
N PRO A 32 13.17 1.42 -3.40
CA PRO A 32 11.95 1.17 -4.13
C PRO A 32 10.76 1.94 -3.53
N LEU A 33 10.87 3.26 -3.27
CA LEU A 33 9.70 4.09 -2.99
C LEU A 33 9.88 5.49 -3.61
N LEU A 34 9.49 5.61 -4.88
CA LEU A 34 9.17 6.89 -5.51
C LEU A 34 7.86 6.73 -6.26
N THR A 35 6.76 7.17 -5.65
CA THR A 35 5.54 7.54 -6.37
C THR A 35 5.90 8.66 -7.34
N ALA A 36 5.83 8.35 -8.64
CA ALA A 36 6.08 9.29 -9.70
C ALA A 36 4.91 10.28 -9.84
N THR A 37 5.02 11.46 -9.23
CA THR A 37 4.26 12.63 -9.66
C THR A 37 4.91 13.20 -10.92
N ALA A 38 4.30 12.92 -12.08
CA ALA A 38 4.72 13.49 -13.35
C ALA A 38 4.27 14.96 -13.45
N THR A 39 5.16 15.89 -13.10
CA THR A 39 5.01 17.31 -13.46
C THR A 39 5.73 17.57 -14.80
N LEU A 40 4.94 17.71 -15.87
CA LEU A 40 5.43 18.17 -17.17
C LEU A 40 5.82 19.65 -17.06
N THR A 41 7.12 19.95 -17.09
CA THR A 41 7.64 21.33 -17.22
C THR A 41 8.10 21.55 -18.67
N ALA A 42 7.46 22.48 -19.38
CA ALA A 42 7.94 22.99 -20.66
C ALA A 42 8.78 24.26 -20.43
N GLY A 43 10.04 24.20 -20.85
CA GLY A 43 11.00 25.31 -20.85
C GLY A 43 10.81 26.32 -21.99
N PRO A 44 11.66 27.36 -22.07
CA PRO A 44 11.22 28.74 -22.31
C PRO A 44 11.57 29.30 -23.69
N THR A 45 10.81 30.30 -24.18
CA THR A 45 11.29 31.22 -25.24
C THR A 45 10.80 32.68 -25.08
N SER A 46 11.76 33.55 -24.75
CA SER A 46 12.03 34.90 -25.28
C SER A 46 10.95 36.01 -25.37
N ASN A 47 11.15 37.03 -24.53
CA ASN A 47 10.99 38.52 -24.67
C ASN A 47 11.19 39.08 -26.12
N PRO A 48 10.90 40.37 -26.49
CA PRO A 48 10.40 41.54 -25.72
C PRO A 48 9.39 42.50 -26.40
N ASN A 49 8.67 43.33 -25.60
CA ASN A 49 8.49 44.80 -25.75
C ASN A 49 7.26 45.34 -25.00
N THR A 50 7.44 46.14 -23.94
CA THR A 50 7.40 47.62 -23.87
C THR A 50 6.03 48.27 -24.15
N SER A 51 5.34 48.75 -23.10
CA SER A 51 5.10 50.18 -22.81
C SER A 51 3.96 50.42 -21.79
N ASN A 52 4.33 51.14 -20.73
CA ASN A 52 3.50 51.85 -19.73
C ASN A 52 2.94 53.17 -20.37
N PRO A 53 2.19 54.08 -19.69
CA PRO A 53 1.40 54.05 -18.45
C PRO A 53 -0.01 54.69 -18.55
N SER A 54 -0.67 54.83 -17.39
CA SER A 54 -1.47 55.98 -16.91
C SER A 54 -2.99 55.93 -17.17
N SER A 55 -3.90 56.41 -16.32
CA SER A 55 -3.89 56.86 -14.92
C SER A 55 -5.30 57.35 -14.57
N ALA A 56 -5.67 57.23 -13.29
CA ALA A 56 -6.51 58.16 -12.50
C ALA A 56 -8.01 58.36 -12.82
N GLY A 57 -8.82 58.39 -11.75
CA GLY A 57 -10.06 59.17 -11.74
C GLY A 57 -11.17 58.72 -10.79
N ASP A 58 -10.94 58.74 -9.47
CA ASP A 58 -11.98 59.06 -8.48
C ASP A 58 -12.17 60.60 -8.46
N PRO A 59 -13.38 61.18 -8.28
CA PRO A 59 -13.80 61.55 -6.92
C PRO A 59 -15.32 61.50 -6.63
N THR A 60 -15.64 60.97 -5.44
CA THR A 60 -16.49 61.51 -4.35
C THR A 60 -17.93 62.02 -4.58
N GLY A 61 -18.82 61.61 -3.67
CA GLY A 61 -20.12 62.24 -3.42
C GLY A 61 -20.98 61.55 -2.33
N ASP A 62 -20.77 61.93 -1.07
CA ASP A 62 -21.67 61.84 0.10
C ASP A 62 -22.28 63.27 0.33
N PRO A 63 -23.24 63.63 1.25
CA PRO A 63 -23.96 62.88 2.31
C PRO A 63 -25.47 63.16 2.47
N THR A 64 -26.05 62.54 3.53
CA THR A 64 -27.14 62.95 4.48
C THR A 64 -28.20 61.83 4.62
N ASP A 65 -28.81 61.46 5.76
CA ASP A 65 -29.04 61.96 7.14
C ASP A 65 -29.62 60.73 7.90
N GLY A 66 -29.12 60.25 9.04
CA GLY A 66 -29.44 60.70 10.40
C GLY A 66 -30.71 60.07 11.01
N THR A 67 -30.57 59.18 12.00
CA THR A 67 -31.19 59.35 13.35
C THR A 67 -30.85 58.21 14.33
N THR A 68 -30.74 58.63 15.58
CA THR A 68 -30.22 58.04 16.81
C THR A 68 -31.19 57.12 17.58
N GLY A 69 -30.63 56.15 18.32
CA GLY A 69 -31.26 55.51 19.49
C GLY A 69 -30.38 54.43 20.12
N ASP A 70 -29.99 54.62 21.39
CA ASP A 70 -29.09 53.80 22.25
C ASP A 70 -29.80 53.63 23.63
N PRO A 71 -29.40 52.81 24.64
CA PRO A 71 -28.74 51.48 24.72
C PRO A 71 -29.57 50.43 25.52
N THR A 72 -29.01 49.20 25.62
CA THR A 72 -29.06 48.20 26.73
C THR A 72 -29.78 46.85 26.53
N ASP A 73 -28.98 45.82 26.80
CA ASP A 73 -29.25 44.52 27.46
C ASP A 73 -29.35 43.23 26.61
N GLY A 74 -28.18 42.57 26.50
CA GLY A 74 -27.91 41.18 26.89
C GLY A 74 -28.95 40.07 26.66
N GLY A 75 -28.53 39.01 25.96
CA GLY A 75 -29.11 37.67 26.12
C GLY A 75 -29.18 36.85 24.85
N THR A 76 -28.19 35.98 24.68
CA THR A 76 -28.06 34.91 23.69
C THR A 76 -29.20 33.89 23.77
N GLY A 77 -29.59 33.34 22.62
CA GLY A 77 -30.52 32.22 22.51
C GLY A 77 -30.25 31.42 21.24
N GLU A 78 -29.05 30.85 21.13
CA GLU A 78 -28.78 29.72 20.25
C GLU A 78 -29.29 28.44 20.92
N THR A 79 -30.01 27.63 20.17
CA THR A 79 -30.53 26.33 20.60
C THR A 79 -29.45 25.28 20.44
N ASP A 80 -29.00 24.71 21.56
CA ASP A 80 -28.01 23.64 21.65
C ASP A 80 -28.48 22.34 20.99
N ASP A 81 -27.72 21.87 19.99
CA ASP A 81 -27.74 20.50 19.44
C ASP A 81 -26.69 19.66 20.20
N PRO A 82 -27.03 18.51 20.82
CA PRO A 82 -26.19 17.87 21.82
C PRO A 82 -25.04 17.01 21.25
N THR A 83 -24.69 17.16 19.97
CA THR A 83 -23.53 16.50 19.34
C THR A 83 -22.34 17.41 19.05
N GLY A 84 -22.46 18.72 19.24
CA GLY A 84 -21.31 19.61 19.49
C GLY A 84 -20.18 19.69 18.46
N GLU A 85 -20.39 19.30 17.20
CA GLU A 85 -19.51 19.71 16.10
C GLU A 85 -20.03 21.02 15.50
N PRO A 86 -19.26 22.12 15.49
CA PRO A 86 -19.62 23.28 14.70
C PRO A 86 -19.60 22.85 13.23
N GLN A 87 -20.74 22.91 12.54
CA GLN A 87 -20.72 22.86 11.08
C GLN A 87 -20.02 24.11 10.59
N ASP A 88 -18.71 24.03 10.39
CA ASP A 88 -17.96 25.09 9.71
C ASP A 88 -18.58 25.27 8.31
N GLY A 89 -19.02 26.49 8.01
CA GLY A 89 -19.57 26.83 6.70
C GLY A 89 -18.57 26.63 5.55
N PRO A 90 -19.01 26.75 4.30
CA PRO A 90 -18.13 26.58 3.15
C PRO A 90 -16.97 27.59 3.20
N HIS A 91 -15.75 27.12 2.98
CA HIS A 91 -14.51 27.88 3.11
C HIS A 91 -13.48 27.42 2.07
N ALA A 92 -12.54 28.29 1.72
CA ALA A 92 -11.35 27.89 0.96
C ALA A 92 -10.37 27.20 1.91
N LEU A 93 -9.56 26.27 1.42
CA LEU A 93 -8.61 25.55 2.27
C LEU A 93 -7.19 25.65 1.74
N GLY A 94 -6.30 26.21 2.55
CA GLY A 94 -4.86 26.09 2.39
C GLY A 94 -4.35 24.94 3.25
N THR A 95 -3.48 24.10 2.69
CA THR A 95 -2.76 23.06 3.43
C THR A 95 -1.28 23.24 3.15
N ILE A 96 -0.49 23.43 4.21
CA ILE A 96 0.97 23.47 4.16
C ILE A 96 1.46 22.23 4.91
N PHE A 97 2.29 21.42 4.25
CA PHE A 97 2.86 20.21 4.83
C PHE A 97 4.37 20.36 4.98
N LEU A 98 4.88 20.13 6.18
CA LEU A 98 6.30 20.00 6.49
C LEU A 98 6.52 18.63 7.12
N GLY A 99 7.04 17.69 6.34
CA GLY A 99 7.31 16.33 6.77
C GLY A 99 8.79 16.03 6.84
N GLU A 100 9.15 15.09 7.71
CA GLU A 100 10.42 14.38 7.62
C GLU A 100 10.18 12.88 7.79
N SER A 101 11.00 12.07 7.13
CA SER A 101 10.99 10.62 7.26
C SER A 101 12.40 10.08 7.48
N HIS A 102 12.55 9.08 8.34
CA HIS A 102 13.83 8.42 8.58
C HIS A 102 13.67 6.90 8.76
N PRO A 103 14.72 6.11 8.45
CA PRO A 103 14.72 4.69 8.74
C PRO A 103 14.81 4.43 10.26
N ALA A 104 14.20 3.34 10.73
CA ALA A 104 14.23 2.94 12.14
C ALA A 104 15.64 2.69 12.68
N ALA A 105 16.52 2.13 11.84
CA ALA A 105 17.94 1.92 12.15
C ALA A 105 18.68 3.22 12.52
N GLY A 106 18.09 4.38 12.20
CA GLY A 106 18.69 5.70 12.32
C GLY A 106 19.42 6.09 11.03
N GLY A 107 19.82 7.34 10.95
CA GLY A 107 20.41 7.92 9.75
C GLY A 107 19.90 9.33 9.53
N ASN A 108 20.02 9.76 8.29
CA ASN A 108 19.56 11.07 7.86
C ASN A 108 18.04 11.08 7.65
N SER A 109 17.39 12.17 8.03
CA SER A 109 15.99 12.42 7.71
C SER A 109 15.87 12.97 6.29
N SER A 110 14.88 12.49 5.55
CA SER A 110 14.49 13.03 4.25
C SER A 110 13.32 13.99 4.44
N PRO A 111 13.48 15.30 4.17
CA PRO A 111 12.40 16.26 4.29
C PRO A 111 11.45 16.22 3.09
N ALA A 112 10.19 16.54 3.33
CA ALA A 112 9.17 16.75 2.31
C ALA A 112 8.37 18.01 2.65
N VAL A 113 8.44 19.03 1.80
CA VAL A 113 7.68 20.28 2.02
C VAL A 113 6.83 20.59 0.81
N SER A 114 5.54 20.82 1.05
CA SER A 114 4.58 21.17 -0.01
C SER A 114 3.49 22.10 0.51
N ALA A 115 2.80 22.76 -0.40
CA ALA A 115 1.58 23.48 -0.08
C ALA A 115 0.54 23.32 -1.18
N SER A 116 -0.73 23.33 -0.80
CA SER A 116 -1.88 23.29 -1.71
C SER A 116 -2.93 24.26 -1.23
N PHE A 117 -3.60 24.93 -2.16
CA PHE A 117 -4.69 25.84 -1.87
C PHE A 117 -5.86 25.50 -2.79
N VAL A 118 -7.01 25.26 -2.18
CA VAL A 118 -8.26 24.97 -2.90
C VAL A 118 -9.28 26.07 -2.60
N PRO A 119 -10.03 26.54 -3.63
CA PRO A 119 -10.93 27.67 -3.52
C PRO A 119 -12.22 27.38 -2.74
N ASP A 120 -12.61 26.11 -2.64
CA ASP A 120 -13.76 25.63 -1.88
C ASP A 120 -13.51 24.18 -1.41
N ALA A 121 -13.37 24.01 -0.10
CA ALA A 121 -13.14 22.73 0.55
C ALA A 121 -14.37 21.80 0.48
N GLY A 122 -15.58 22.36 0.36
CA GLY A 122 -16.83 21.61 0.27
C GLY A 122 -17.03 20.90 -1.07
N THR A 123 -16.28 21.29 -2.10
CA THR A 123 -16.38 20.72 -3.46
C THR A 123 -15.15 19.90 -3.87
N GLY A 124 -14.12 19.84 -3.01
CA GLY A 124 -12.75 19.46 -3.41
C GLY A 124 -12.13 18.26 -2.69
N ALA A 125 -12.78 17.66 -1.70
CA ALA A 125 -12.32 16.38 -1.17
C ALA A 125 -12.71 15.28 -2.17
N ALA A 126 -11.81 14.93 -3.09
CA ALA A 126 -11.87 13.62 -3.71
C ALA A 126 -11.79 12.60 -2.56
N GLN A 127 -12.94 12.08 -2.12
CA GLN A 127 -12.99 11.03 -1.11
C GLN A 127 -12.30 9.82 -1.74
N GLY A 128 -11.07 9.55 -1.33
CA GLY A 128 -10.51 8.22 -1.53
C GLY A 128 -11.46 7.21 -0.88
N CYS A 129 -11.91 6.24 -1.64
CA CYS A 129 -12.86 5.24 -1.15
C CYS A 129 -12.13 4.29 -0.21
N THR A 130 -12.55 4.27 1.05
CA THR A 130 -11.96 3.42 2.10
C THR A 130 -13.04 2.63 2.82
N GLU A 131 -12.68 1.46 3.35
CA GLU A 131 -13.53 0.70 4.26
C GLU A 131 -12.86 0.50 5.63
N SER A 132 -13.65 0.24 6.67
CA SER A 132 -13.13 0.02 8.03
C SER A 132 -13.07 -1.47 8.35
N VAL A 133 -11.87 -1.97 8.64
CA VAL A 133 -11.63 -3.37 9.01
C VAL A 133 -10.84 -3.41 10.32
N ALA A 134 -11.41 -4.03 11.35
CA ALA A 134 -10.77 -4.23 12.67
C ALA A 134 -10.18 -2.95 13.32
N GLY A 135 -10.74 -1.78 13.03
CA GLY A 135 -10.28 -0.49 13.56
C GLY A 135 -9.25 0.24 12.69
N CYS A 136 -8.89 -0.31 11.53
CA CYS A 136 -8.02 0.31 10.53
C CYS A 136 -8.81 0.64 9.25
N GLN A 137 -8.38 1.66 8.51
CA GLN A 137 -8.93 1.99 7.19
C GLN A 137 -8.14 1.25 6.12
N LEU A 138 -8.86 0.56 5.23
CA LEU A 138 -8.34 -0.09 4.05
C LEU A 138 -8.67 0.78 2.83
N ALA A 139 -7.65 1.15 2.05
CA ALA A 139 -7.86 1.85 0.79
C ALA A 139 -8.38 0.85 -0.26
N LEU A 140 -9.51 1.17 -0.88
CA LEU A 140 -10.08 0.33 -1.92
C LEU A 140 -9.34 0.55 -3.24
N VAL A 141 -9.18 -0.52 -4.01
CA VAL A 141 -8.70 -0.46 -5.40
C VAL A 141 -9.91 -0.62 -6.31
N PRO A 142 -10.13 0.29 -7.29
CA PRO A 142 -11.29 0.19 -8.16
C PRO A 142 -11.13 -1.02 -9.10
N ASP A 143 -12.11 -1.92 -9.08
CA ASP A 143 -12.20 -3.06 -9.99
C ASP A 143 -13.25 -2.78 -11.07
N CYS A 144 -12.79 -2.39 -12.26
CA CYS A 144 -13.65 -2.21 -13.44
C CYS A 144 -13.76 -3.51 -14.28
N GLY A 145 -13.39 -4.66 -13.73
CA GLY A 145 -13.44 -5.97 -14.36
C GLY A 145 -12.48 -6.09 -15.54
N GLY A 146 -13.03 -6.05 -16.77
CA GLY A 146 -12.31 -6.34 -18.02
C GLY A 146 -11.42 -5.20 -18.55
N GLY A 147 -11.29 -4.11 -17.80
CA GLY A 147 -10.63 -2.87 -18.23
C GLY A 147 -11.59 -1.86 -18.87
N CYS A 148 -11.15 -0.62 -18.98
CA CYS A 148 -11.92 0.48 -19.56
C CYS A 148 -11.58 0.70 -21.05
N ASP A 149 -12.43 1.46 -21.74
CA ASP A 149 -12.21 1.84 -23.13
C ASP A 149 -10.96 2.73 -23.29
N ALA A 150 -10.48 2.90 -24.52
CA ALA A 150 -9.20 3.55 -24.81
C ALA A 150 -9.10 5.03 -24.39
N ASP A 151 -10.24 5.71 -24.22
CA ASP A 151 -10.39 7.08 -23.76
C ASP A 151 -11.02 7.15 -22.36
N GLU A 152 -10.89 6.08 -21.58
CA GLU A 152 -11.39 5.96 -20.22
C GLU A 152 -10.33 5.36 -19.30
N TYR A 153 -10.45 5.63 -18.00
CA TYR A 153 -9.62 5.01 -16.97
C TYR A 153 -10.50 4.44 -15.86
N CYS A 154 -10.01 3.39 -15.20
CA CYS A 154 -10.72 2.80 -14.07
C CYS A 154 -10.51 3.67 -12.82
N GLY A 155 -11.60 4.15 -12.24
CA GLY A 155 -11.59 4.96 -11.03
C GLY A 155 -12.84 4.73 -10.19
N PHE A 156 -13.00 5.49 -9.11
CA PHE A 156 -14.24 5.53 -8.35
C PHE A 156 -15.09 6.73 -8.79
N ASP A 157 -16.40 6.54 -8.86
CA ASP A 157 -17.34 7.64 -8.99
C ASP A 157 -17.64 8.34 -7.64
N ASP A 158 -18.53 9.33 -7.66
CA ASP A 158 -18.91 10.10 -6.47
C ASP A 158 -19.63 9.25 -5.39
N SER A 159 -20.04 8.01 -5.71
CA SER A 159 -20.66 7.06 -4.78
C SER A 159 -19.69 5.96 -4.32
N CYS A 160 -18.41 6.09 -4.65
CA CYS A 160 -17.39 5.07 -4.38
C CYS A 160 -17.66 3.71 -5.07
N GLU A 161 -18.35 3.71 -6.20
CA GLU A 161 -18.46 2.54 -7.07
C GLU A 161 -17.37 2.60 -8.15
N ALA A 162 -16.76 1.44 -8.45
CA ALA A 162 -15.76 1.36 -9.50
C ALA A 162 -16.41 1.60 -10.87
N ALA A 163 -15.91 2.57 -11.62
CA ALA A 163 -16.47 3.02 -12.90
C ALA A 163 -15.37 3.40 -13.89
N CYS A 164 -15.67 3.25 -15.18
CA CYS A 164 -14.83 3.76 -16.25
C CYS A 164 -15.12 5.25 -16.48
N LEU A 165 -14.14 6.08 -16.16
CA LEU A 165 -14.23 7.54 -16.20
C LEU A 165 -13.55 8.07 -17.47
N ARG A 166 -14.22 9.00 -18.16
CA ARG A 166 -13.71 9.61 -19.40
C ARG A 166 -12.44 10.42 -19.19
N ILE A 167 -11.47 10.22 -20.07
CA ILE A 167 -10.29 11.06 -20.20
C ILE A 167 -10.66 12.30 -21.01
N CYS A 168 -10.26 13.48 -20.53
CA CYS A 168 -10.42 14.70 -21.29
C CYS A 168 -9.38 14.75 -22.42
N ASP A 169 -9.83 14.61 -23.67
CA ASP A 169 -9.00 14.49 -24.88
C ASP A 169 -8.96 15.77 -25.74
N ALA A 170 -9.47 16.91 -25.23
CA ALA A 170 -9.36 18.18 -25.94
C ALA A 170 -7.90 18.61 -26.12
N SER A 171 -7.56 19.02 -27.34
CA SER A 171 -6.27 19.60 -27.67
C SER A 171 -6.24 21.07 -27.24
N CYS A 172 -5.67 21.33 -26.07
CA CYS A 172 -5.59 22.66 -25.47
C CYS A 172 -4.26 23.37 -25.75
N GLY A 173 -4.26 24.71 -25.66
CA GLY A 173 -3.04 25.50 -25.78
C GLY A 173 -2.06 25.29 -24.61
N ALA A 174 -0.85 25.84 -24.72
CA ALA A 174 0.22 25.66 -23.72
C ALA A 174 -0.11 26.17 -22.31
N ASP A 175 -1.05 27.14 -22.20
CA ASP A 175 -1.53 27.69 -20.92
C ASP A 175 -2.97 27.26 -20.61
N GLU A 176 -3.42 26.15 -21.18
CA GLU A 176 -4.79 25.67 -21.04
C GLU A 176 -4.81 24.22 -20.58
N VAL A 177 -5.77 23.90 -19.72
CA VAL A 177 -6.05 22.54 -19.27
C VAL A 177 -7.36 22.06 -19.87
N CYS A 178 -7.40 20.79 -20.23
CA CYS A 178 -8.62 20.13 -20.66
C CYS A 178 -9.55 19.93 -19.46
N TYR A 179 -10.82 20.29 -19.61
CA TYR A 179 -11.87 20.03 -18.62
C TYR A 179 -13.19 19.71 -19.33
N PHE A 180 -14.20 19.29 -18.57
CA PHE A 180 -15.54 19.02 -19.09
C PHE A 180 -16.51 20.16 -18.73
N PRO A 181 -16.72 21.19 -19.57
CA PRO A 181 -17.74 22.25 -19.36
C PRO A 181 -19.17 21.73 -19.26
N ALA A 182 -19.44 20.56 -19.80
CA ALA A 182 -20.68 19.81 -19.64
C ALA A 182 -20.34 18.31 -19.61
N PRO A 183 -21.21 17.45 -19.07
CA PRO A 183 -20.97 16.01 -19.01
C PRO A 183 -20.51 15.45 -20.36
N ASN A 184 -19.37 14.76 -20.37
CA ASN A 184 -18.76 14.14 -21.56
C ASN A 184 -18.47 15.10 -22.72
N THR A 185 -18.43 16.42 -22.49
CA THR A 185 -18.12 17.42 -23.50
C THR A 185 -16.77 18.05 -23.18
N PRO A 186 -15.66 17.60 -23.78
CA PRO A 186 -14.32 18.10 -23.46
C PRO A 186 -14.15 19.51 -24.02
N GLY A 187 -13.46 20.36 -23.28
CA GLY A 187 -13.17 21.74 -23.62
C GLY A 187 -11.88 22.21 -22.98
N CYS A 188 -11.40 23.38 -23.39
CA CYS A 188 -10.17 23.97 -22.87
C CYS A 188 -10.48 25.20 -22.05
N LYS A 189 -9.81 25.35 -20.92
CA LYS A 189 -9.81 26.59 -20.14
C LYS A 189 -8.39 27.00 -19.81
N LYS A 190 -8.17 28.30 -19.62
CA LYS A 190 -6.90 28.81 -19.12
C LYS A 190 -6.56 28.16 -17.78
N ILE A 191 -5.27 27.89 -17.57
CA ILE A 191 -4.76 27.48 -16.27
C ILE A 191 -4.90 28.70 -15.35
N GLU A 192 -5.93 28.67 -14.51
CA GLU A 192 -6.12 29.63 -13.44
C GLU A 192 -5.53 29.05 -12.16
N SER A 193 -4.68 29.80 -11.47
CA SER A 193 -4.13 29.38 -10.18
C SER A 193 -4.97 29.94 -9.03
N PHE A 194 -5.11 29.13 -8.00
CA PHE A 194 -5.58 29.56 -6.68
C PHE A 194 -4.43 29.29 -5.71
N ASP A 195 -3.79 30.34 -5.20
CA ASP A 195 -2.54 30.22 -4.46
C ASP A 195 -2.43 31.23 -3.30
N ALA A 196 -1.26 31.36 -2.68
CA ALA A 196 -0.97 32.32 -1.62
C ALA A 196 0.26 33.20 -1.93
N GLY A 197 0.70 33.26 -3.18
CA GLY A 197 1.96 33.91 -3.58
C GLY A 197 3.21 33.19 -3.06
N ALA A 198 4.31 33.88 -2.83
CA ALA A 198 5.51 33.25 -2.27
C ALA A 198 5.30 32.91 -0.78
N LEU A 199 5.70 31.71 -0.35
CA LEU A 199 5.68 31.28 1.05
C LEU A 199 7.11 31.28 1.60
N THR A 200 7.37 32.08 2.62
CA THR A 200 8.67 32.13 3.31
C THR A 200 8.54 31.56 4.70
N PHE A 201 9.37 30.59 5.07
CA PHE A 201 9.39 30.02 6.41
C PHE A 201 10.52 30.61 7.24
N LEU A 202 10.19 31.00 8.48
CA LEU A 202 11.11 31.59 9.44
C LEU A 202 11.17 30.72 10.70
N GLY A 203 12.36 30.57 11.27
CA GLY A 203 12.58 29.73 12.46
C GLY A 203 12.67 28.23 12.17
N THR A 204 12.58 27.82 10.90
CA THR A 204 12.85 26.44 10.47
C THR A 204 14.37 26.16 10.48
N PRO A 205 14.80 24.90 10.75
CA PRO A 205 16.22 24.54 10.77
C PRO A 205 16.92 24.76 9.42
N ILE A 206 16.18 24.63 8.32
CA ILE A 206 16.61 24.92 6.96
C ILE A 206 15.81 26.10 6.40
N PRO A 207 16.41 27.00 5.61
CA PRO A 207 15.69 28.10 4.98
C PRO A 207 14.78 27.56 3.87
N ILE A 208 13.47 27.79 3.99
CA ILE A 208 12.48 27.30 3.01
C ILE A 208 11.78 28.49 2.38
N THR A 209 11.71 28.50 1.06
CA THR A 209 10.88 29.43 0.29
C THR A 209 10.21 28.68 -0.85
N LEU A 210 8.88 28.73 -0.93
CA LEU A 210 8.09 28.05 -1.95
C LEU A 210 7.46 29.06 -2.90
N PHE A 211 7.45 28.71 -4.18
CA PHE A 211 6.70 29.42 -5.22
C PHE A 211 5.69 28.45 -5.85
N PRO A 212 4.53 28.93 -6.33
CA PRO A 212 3.62 28.07 -7.08
C PRO A 212 4.33 27.48 -8.33
N PRO A 213 4.18 26.17 -8.64
CA PRO A 213 3.52 25.13 -7.84
C PRO A 213 4.39 24.72 -6.64
N TYR A 214 3.81 24.77 -5.44
CA TYR A 214 4.56 24.67 -4.19
C TYR A 214 5.05 23.25 -3.91
N ALA A 215 6.26 22.95 -4.37
CA ALA A 215 6.97 21.75 -4.03
C ALA A 215 8.42 22.08 -3.71
N PHE A 216 8.94 21.49 -2.64
CA PHE A 216 10.33 21.58 -2.28
C PHE A 216 10.85 20.20 -1.92
N MET A 217 11.89 19.81 -2.64
CA MET A 217 12.74 18.66 -2.32
C MET A 217 14.13 19.24 -2.11
N SER A 218 14.69 19.12 -0.90
CA SER A 218 16.09 19.45 -0.65
C SER A 218 16.95 18.21 -0.71
N ASP A 219 18.17 18.38 -1.19
CA ASP A 219 19.27 17.40 -0.99
C ASP A 219 19.79 17.43 0.46
N ASP A 220 19.37 18.45 1.23
CA ASP A 220 19.68 18.57 2.65
C ASP A 220 18.89 17.52 3.44
N ASN A 221 19.65 16.61 4.02
CA ASN A 221 19.23 15.49 4.86
C ASN A 221 18.81 15.95 6.28
N ALA A 222 17.92 16.93 6.37
CA ALA A 222 17.53 17.56 7.63
C ALA A 222 16.03 17.81 7.70
N SER A 223 15.47 17.70 8.92
CA SER A 223 14.07 18.03 9.17
C SER A 223 13.73 19.49 8.81
N PRO A 224 12.56 19.76 8.19
CA PRO A 224 12.11 21.10 7.87
C PRO A 224 11.56 21.86 9.10
N PHE A 225 11.45 21.23 10.25
CA PHE A 225 11.02 21.83 11.52
C PHE A 225 11.87 21.33 12.70
N ALA A 226 11.92 22.12 13.77
CA ALA A 226 12.49 21.67 15.05
C ALA A 226 11.43 20.93 15.87
N PRO A 227 11.73 19.79 16.50
CA PRO A 227 10.76 19.03 17.29
C PRO A 227 10.30 19.87 18.49
N GLY A 228 8.98 20.05 18.63
CA GLY A 228 8.37 20.94 19.63
C GLY A 228 8.72 22.42 19.49
N GLY A 229 9.47 22.79 18.44
CA GLY A 229 9.95 24.15 18.22
C GLY A 229 8.93 25.00 17.47
N THR A 230 8.97 26.31 17.71
CA THR A 230 8.10 27.28 17.04
C THR A 230 8.73 27.82 15.75
N ALA A 231 7.95 27.92 14.69
CA ALA A 231 8.32 28.55 13.42
C ALA A 231 7.14 29.34 12.85
N SER A 232 7.37 30.16 11.83
CA SER A 232 6.29 30.89 11.15
C SER A 232 6.37 30.75 9.64
N VAL A 233 5.21 30.90 9.00
CA VAL A 233 5.10 31.01 7.55
C VAL A 233 4.52 32.38 7.18
N GLN A 234 5.17 33.05 6.22
CA GLN A 234 4.76 34.33 5.66
C GLN A 234 4.38 34.13 4.20
N ALA A 235 3.12 34.39 3.87
CA ALA A 235 2.62 34.39 2.51
C ALA A 235 2.59 35.81 1.95
N SER A 236 3.14 36.00 0.74
CA SER A 236 3.07 37.31 0.06
C SER A 236 1.65 37.67 -0.39
N GLY A 237 0.75 36.70 -0.42
CA GLY A 237 -0.59 36.81 -0.97
C GLY A 237 -0.62 36.59 -2.48
N ALA A 238 -1.72 36.03 -2.96
CA ALA A 238 -1.96 35.80 -4.38
C ALA A 238 -1.99 37.12 -5.16
N SER A 239 -1.51 37.09 -6.41
CA SER A 239 -1.63 38.25 -7.32
C SER A 239 -3.05 38.38 -7.89
N ASN A 240 -3.68 37.24 -8.21
CA ASN A 240 -5.00 37.14 -8.81
C ASN A 240 -6.01 36.52 -7.83
N ALA A 241 -6.35 35.24 -8.01
CA ALA A 241 -7.23 34.49 -7.13
C ALA A 241 -6.45 33.66 -6.12
N GLY A 242 -6.89 33.64 -4.86
CA GLY A 242 -6.17 32.96 -3.79
C GLY A 242 -6.29 33.61 -2.42
N PHE A 243 -5.42 33.19 -1.51
CA PHE A 243 -5.30 33.75 -0.18
C PHE A 243 -4.62 35.13 -0.24
N ALA A 244 -5.10 36.08 0.56
CA ALA A 244 -4.41 37.34 0.81
C ALA A 244 -3.11 37.10 1.59
N ALA A 245 -2.27 38.13 1.74
CA ALA A 245 -1.06 38.03 2.55
C ALA A 245 -1.40 37.66 3.99
N PHE A 246 -0.64 36.74 4.57
CA PHE A 246 -0.81 36.29 5.95
C PHE A 246 0.52 35.91 6.58
N GLU A 247 0.55 35.93 7.91
CA GLU A 247 1.63 35.37 8.71
C GLU A 247 1.02 34.52 9.84
N LYS A 248 1.50 33.29 10.01
CA LYS A 248 1.03 32.36 11.04
C LYS A 248 2.20 31.62 11.68
N GLU A 249 2.17 31.51 13.01
CA GLU A 249 3.13 30.76 13.82
C GLU A 249 2.61 29.37 14.09
N PHE A 250 3.41 28.33 13.81
CA PHE A 250 3.09 26.93 14.04
C PHE A 250 4.13 26.28 14.96
N THR A 251 3.79 25.13 15.53
CA THR A 251 4.72 24.32 16.32
C THR A 251 5.05 23.02 15.59
N GLY A 252 6.34 22.71 15.48
CA GLY A 252 6.81 21.45 14.93
C GLY A 252 6.37 20.27 15.81
N THR A 253 5.86 19.22 15.17
CA THR A 253 5.57 17.96 15.86
C THR A 253 6.84 17.42 16.55
N GLU A 254 6.67 16.75 17.68
CA GLU A 254 7.73 15.93 18.25
C GLU A 254 8.11 14.81 17.27
N PHE A 255 9.39 14.45 17.20
CA PHE A 255 9.80 13.34 16.35
C PHE A 255 9.23 12.02 16.85
N ILE A 256 8.70 11.22 15.94
CA ILE A 256 8.32 9.85 16.23
C ILE A 256 9.60 9.03 16.37
N GLN A 257 9.69 8.25 17.44
CA GLN A 257 10.80 7.34 17.68
C GLN A 257 10.23 6.06 18.24
N THR A 258 10.37 4.96 17.49
CA THR A 258 9.87 3.68 17.97
C THR A 258 10.80 3.07 19.03
N SER A 259 10.23 2.37 20.00
CA SER A 259 10.97 1.78 21.13
C SER A 259 10.31 0.48 21.63
N PRO A 260 10.85 -0.72 21.30
CA PRO A 260 12.06 -0.93 20.50
C PRO A 260 11.91 -0.36 19.09
N LYS A 261 13.04 -0.01 18.49
CA LYS A 261 13.07 0.43 17.09
C LYS A 261 12.44 -0.63 16.21
N LEU A 262 11.77 -0.25 15.11
CA LEU A 262 11.15 -1.23 14.21
C LEU A 262 12.16 -2.27 13.72
N ASP A 263 13.39 -1.86 13.37
CA ASP A 263 14.45 -2.77 12.91
C ASP A 263 14.99 -3.72 13.99
N ALA A 264 14.58 -3.54 15.25
CA ALA A 264 14.94 -4.41 16.36
C ALA A 264 13.84 -5.43 16.70
N LEU A 265 12.70 -5.41 16.01
CA LEU A 265 11.65 -6.42 16.21
C LEU A 265 12.12 -7.80 15.71
N GLY A 266 11.82 -8.83 16.49
CA GLY A 266 12.16 -10.20 16.16
C GLY A 266 11.28 -10.78 15.06
N PHE A 267 11.79 -11.80 14.37
CA PHE A 267 11.09 -12.44 13.26
C PHE A 267 9.69 -12.96 13.65
N ALA A 268 9.57 -13.67 14.78
CA ALA A 268 8.27 -14.18 15.25
C ALA A 268 7.29 -13.06 15.67
N GLU A 269 7.78 -11.88 16.06
CA GLU A 269 6.90 -10.74 16.36
C GLU A 269 6.29 -10.15 15.09
N VAL A 270 7.05 -10.16 13.99
CA VAL A 270 6.64 -9.61 12.71
C VAL A 270 5.79 -10.60 11.91
N PHE A 271 6.24 -11.85 11.79
CA PHE A 271 5.68 -12.86 10.89
C PHE A 271 4.99 -14.03 11.61
N GLY A 272 5.01 -14.09 12.95
CA GLY A 272 4.33 -15.16 13.70
C GLY A 272 2.82 -14.92 13.85
N ASP A 273 2.13 -15.84 14.53
CA ASP A 273 0.66 -15.83 14.66
C ASP A 273 0.11 -14.68 15.53
N GLY A 274 0.98 -14.05 16.32
CA GLY A 274 0.62 -12.94 17.20
C GLY A 274 0.42 -11.61 16.45
N PRO A 275 -0.19 -10.60 17.11
CA PRO A 275 -0.24 -9.25 16.56
C PRO A 275 1.18 -8.67 16.46
N LEU A 276 1.43 -7.83 15.44
CA LEU A 276 2.70 -7.15 15.26
C LEU A 276 2.80 -5.96 16.23
N PRO A 277 3.72 -5.98 17.21
CA PRO A 277 3.79 -4.95 18.23
C PRO A 277 4.53 -3.71 17.70
N VAL A 278 3.84 -2.56 17.71
CA VAL A 278 4.44 -1.25 17.41
C VAL A 278 4.40 -0.40 18.66
N ARG A 279 5.53 0.21 19.02
CA ARG A 279 5.71 0.97 20.26
C ARG A 279 6.49 2.24 19.97
N TRP A 280 6.18 3.34 20.63
CA TRP A 280 6.88 4.62 20.46
C TRP A 280 6.90 5.45 21.75
N ASN A 281 7.79 6.43 21.76
CA ASN A 281 7.82 7.44 22.83
C ASN A 281 6.57 8.32 22.70
N ALA A 282 5.65 8.25 23.67
CA ALA A 282 4.40 9.02 23.66
C ALA A 282 4.65 10.53 23.48
N GLY A 283 3.80 11.19 22.69
CA GLY A 283 3.88 12.61 22.39
C GLY A 283 2.50 13.30 22.41
N ASP A 284 2.42 14.43 21.73
CA ASP A 284 1.21 15.23 21.54
C ASP A 284 0.97 15.42 20.03
N GLY A 285 0.17 14.53 19.45
CA GLY A 285 -0.17 14.50 18.02
C GLY A 285 -1.12 13.35 17.66
N GLU A 286 -1.47 13.26 16.38
CA GLU A 286 -2.18 12.11 15.82
C GLU A 286 -1.13 11.10 15.32
N VAL A 287 -1.23 9.85 15.79
CA VAL A 287 -0.35 8.77 15.32
C VAL A 287 -1.10 7.89 14.34
N THR A 288 -0.49 7.68 13.18
CA THR A 288 -0.98 6.76 12.15
C THR A 288 0.10 5.72 11.86
N ILE A 289 -0.25 4.45 11.97
CA ILE A 289 0.58 3.33 11.55
C ILE A 289 0.08 2.85 10.20
N THR A 290 0.95 2.81 9.20
CA THR A 290 0.66 2.20 7.91
C THR A 290 1.53 0.95 7.75
N ALA A 291 0.92 -0.16 7.36
CA ALA A 291 1.64 -1.37 7.00
C ALA A 291 1.29 -1.78 5.58
N THR A 292 2.31 -1.95 4.74
CA THR A 292 2.20 -2.53 3.40
C THR A 292 2.67 -3.96 3.45
N VAL A 293 1.82 -4.89 3.04
CA VAL A 293 2.06 -6.32 3.07
C VAL A 293 2.20 -6.82 1.64
N THR A 294 3.22 -7.65 1.39
CA THR A 294 3.39 -8.36 0.12
C THR A 294 3.36 -9.86 0.40
N SER A 295 2.51 -10.59 -0.32
CA SER A 295 2.43 -12.05 -0.21
C SER A 295 3.40 -12.78 -1.15
N SER A 296 3.54 -14.09 -0.95
CA SER A 296 4.34 -14.97 -1.83
C SER A 296 3.88 -14.95 -3.29
N ASP A 297 2.60 -14.65 -3.52
CA ASP A 297 1.97 -14.59 -4.85
C ASP A 297 1.99 -13.17 -5.43
N PHE A 298 2.79 -12.28 -4.83
CA PHE A 298 2.95 -10.87 -5.20
C PHE A 298 1.68 -10.02 -5.03
N ALA A 299 0.68 -10.49 -4.26
CA ALA A 299 -0.42 -9.62 -3.83
C ALA A 299 0.14 -8.54 -2.90
N VAL A 300 -0.33 -7.29 -3.06
CA VAL A 300 0.09 -6.16 -2.23
C VAL A 300 -1.13 -5.47 -1.65
N GLY A 301 -1.16 -5.37 -0.33
CA GLY A 301 -2.18 -4.62 0.40
C GLY A 301 -1.59 -3.60 1.34
N THR A 302 -2.35 -2.55 1.63
CA THR A 302 -1.95 -1.52 2.59
C THR A 302 -3.05 -1.33 3.63
N ILE A 303 -2.68 -1.39 4.90
CA ILE A 303 -3.58 -1.09 6.02
C ILE A 303 -3.10 0.17 6.74
N THR A 304 -4.04 1.00 7.17
CA THR A 304 -3.75 2.22 7.92
C THR A 304 -4.53 2.23 9.23
N CYS A 305 -3.81 2.23 10.35
CA CYS A 305 -4.36 2.14 11.69
C CYS A 305 -4.09 3.46 12.44
N LYS A 306 -5.15 4.13 12.88
CA LYS A 306 -5.04 5.30 13.76
C LYS A 306 -4.80 4.83 15.19
N ALA A 307 -3.90 5.50 15.89
CA ALA A 307 -3.58 5.19 17.27
C ALA A 307 -3.57 6.44 18.16
N ASP A 308 -3.90 6.22 19.43
CA ASP A 308 -3.80 7.22 20.48
C ASP A 308 -2.32 7.43 20.84
N ASP A 309 -1.77 8.61 20.57
CA ASP A 309 -0.35 8.91 20.81
C ASP A 309 0.06 8.76 22.29
N PRO A 310 -0.72 9.24 23.28
CA PRO A 310 -0.42 9.04 24.70
C PRO A 310 -0.25 7.58 25.13
N SER A 311 -0.89 6.64 24.43
CA SER A 311 -0.74 5.21 24.72
C SER A 311 0.67 4.68 24.45
N GLY A 312 1.41 5.33 23.55
CA GLY A 312 2.76 4.92 23.12
C GLY A 312 2.81 3.55 22.44
N LYS A 313 1.66 3.00 22.01
CA LYS A 313 1.59 1.64 21.48
C LYS A 313 0.40 1.39 20.56
N PHE A 314 0.63 0.49 19.61
CA PHE A 314 -0.42 -0.13 18.83
C PHE A 314 -0.01 -1.57 18.47
N ASP A 315 -0.92 -2.52 18.63
CA ASP A 315 -0.71 -3.91 18.23
C ASP A 315 -1.47 -4.14 16.94
N ILE A 316 -0.77 -4.20 15.80
CA ILE A 316 -1.41 -4.41 14.51
C ILE A 316 -2.03 -5.82 14.52
N PRO A 317 -3.36 -5.97 14.36
CA PRO A 317 -4.00 -7.27 14.39
C PRO A 317 -3.50 -8.15 13.25
N ARG A 318 -3.16 -9.41 13.55
CA ARG A 318 -2.72 -10.38 12.53
C ARG A 318 -3.74 -10.52 11.40
N ALA A 319 -5.03 -10.61 11.75
CA ALA A 319 -6.13 -10.68 10.79
C ALA A 319 -6.17 -9.48 9.81
N ALA A 320 -5.69 -8.30 10.22
CA ALA A 320 -5.62 -7.14 9.31
C ALA A 320 -4.48 -7.28 8.30
N LEU A 321 -3.34 -7.85 8.72
CA LEU A 321 -2.22 -8.14 7.83
C LEU A 321 -2.57 -9.25 6.83
N GLU A 322 -3.28 -10.29 7.28
CA GLU A 322 -3.78 -11.38 6.43
C GLU A 322 -4.83 -10.88 5.43
N ALA A 323 -5.80 -10.09 5.89
CA ALA A 323 -6.83 -9.52 5.01
C ALA A 323 -6.25 -8.60 3.93
N ALA A 324 -5.11 -7.94 4.19
CA ALA A 324 -4.44 -7.10 3.19
C ALA A 324 -4.00 -7.89 1.94
N VAL A 325 -3.81 -9.21 2.06
CA VAL A 325 -3.35 -10.08 0.98
C VAL A 325 -4.23 -11.33 0.85
N ASP A 326 -5.53 -11.20 1.13
CA ASP A 326 -6.54 -12.26 0.96
C ASP A 326 -6.22 -13.60 1.68
N GLY A 327 -5.45 -13.53 2.76
CA GLY A 327 -5.03 -14.70 3.55
C GLY A 327 -3.74 -15.37 3.07
N ASP A 328 -3.12 -14.88 2.01
CA ASP A 328 -1.84 -15.40 1.53
C ASP A 328 -0.70 -15.13 2.54
N PRO A 329 0.32 -16.01 2.64
CA PRO A 329 1.45 -15.80 3.52
C PRO A 329 2.23 -14.52 3.16
N ALA A 330 2.38 -13.63 4.13
CA ALA A 330 3.18 -12.42 3.97
C ALA A 330 4.68 -12.75 3.88
N VAL A 331 5.34 -12.31 2.81
CA VAL A 331 6.80 -12.45 2.60
C VAL A 331 7.55 -11.13 2.79
N ASN A 332 6.87 -9.99 2.70
CA ASN A 332 7.42 -8.70 3.10
C ASN A 332 6.37 -7.88 3.84
N ILE A 333 6.80 -7.18 4.89
CA ILE A 333 5.95 -6.24 5.61
C ILE A 333 6.74 -4.94 5.78
N ALA A 334 6.28 -3.86 5.19
CA ALA A 334 6.82 -2.52 5.42
C ALA A 334 5.93 -1.78 6.40
N VAL A 335 6.49 -1.31 7.51
CA VAL A 335 5.76 -0.55 8.53
C VAL A 335 6.30 0.86 8.57
N SER A 336 5.40 1.84 8.53
CA SER A 336 5.69 3.25 8.81
C SER A 336 4.82 3.73 9.96
N VAL A 337 5.43 4.38 10.94
CA VAL A 337 4.76 5.04 12.06
C VAL A 337 4.92 6.53 11.85
N GLN A 338 3.81 7.23 11.71
CA GLN A 338 3.78 8.67 11.50
C GLN A 338 3.15 9.34 12.70
N ARG A 339 3.79 10.40 13.21
CA ARG A 339 3.16 11.37 14.09
C ARG A 339 2.91 12.65 13.31
N GLN A 340 1.69 13.15 13.41
CA GLN A 340 1.28 14.39 12.78
C GLN A 340 0.74 15.38 13.82
N ARG A 341 1.09 16.65 13.66
CA ARG A 341 0.44 17.77 14.33
C ARG A 341 -0.18 18.68 13.28
N VAL A 342 -1.39 19.16 13.54
CA VAL A 342 -2.11 20.09 12.67
C VAL A 342 -2.44 21.35 13.45
N ASP A 343 -1.85 22.48 13.05
CA ASP A 343 -2.25 23.80 13.52
C ASP A 343 -3.27 24.40 12.53
N VAL A 344 -4.48 24.68 13.01
CA VAL A 344 -5.60 25.15 12.19
C VAL A 344 -5.84 26.64 12.45
N TYR A 345 -5.84 27.44 11.39
CA TYR A 345 -6.18 28.87 11.44
C TYR A 345 -7.40 29.13 10.58
N LYS A 346 -8.42 29.73 11.20
CA LYS A 346 -9.64 30.14 10.53
C LYS A 346 -9.60 31.64 10.21
N ASP A 347 -10.59 32.09 9.45
CA ASP A 347 -10.86 33.50 9.16
C ASP A 347 -9.75 34.21 8.36
N LEU A 348 -9.03 33.48 7.50
CA LEU A 348 -8.13 34.12 6.53
C LEU A 348 -8.95 34.72 5.39
N THR A 349 -8.46 35.81 4.82
CA THR A 349 -9.08 36.46 3.66
C THR A 349 -8.61 35.80 2.37
N THR A 350 -9.55 35.49 1.49
CA THR A 350 -9.28 35.12 0.09
C THR A 350 -9.80 36.22 -0.84
N LYS A 351 -9.39 36.16 -2.10
CA LYS A 351 -9.80 37.10 -3.14
C LYS A 351 -9.77 36.47 -4.53
N GLY A 352 -10.29 37.21 -5.50
CA GLY A 352 -10.29 36.87 -6.92
C GLY A 352 -11.44 35.94 -7.31
N GLU A 353 -11.53 35.68 -8.61
CA GLU A 353 -12.58 34.88 -9.23
C GLU A 353 -11.92 33.81 -10.10
N LEU A 354 -12.56 32.63 -10.16
CA LEU A 354 -12.15 31.51 -11.00
C LEU A 354 -13.30 31.12 -11.92
N THR A 355 -12.99 30.75 -13.14
CA THR A 355 -13.97 30.34 -14.13
C THR A 355 -14.55 28.98 -13.77
N GLY A 356 -15.84 28.97 -13.43
CA GLY A 356 -16.60 27.75 -13.12
C GLY A 356 -16.32 27.17 -11.73
N VAL A 357 -15.65 27.91 -10.85
CA VAL A 357 -15.37 27.48 -9.47
C VAL A 357 -15.69 28.63 -8.51
N THR A 358 -16.46 28.33 -7.46
CA THR A 358 -16.72 29.30 -6.39
C THR A 358 -15.46 29.53 -5.58
N VAL A 359 -15.05 30.78 -5.41
CA VAL A 359 -14.00 31.17 -4.47
C VAL A 359 -14.66 31.60 -3.18
N GLN A 360 -14.49 30.81 -2.12
CA GLN A 360 -15.04 31.14 -0.82
C GLN A 360 -14.27 32.31 -0.22
N PRO A 361 -14.93 33.39 0.27
CA PRO A 361 -14.29 34.63 0.74
C PRO A 361 -13.53 34.48 2.08
N VAL A 362 -13.83 33.40 2.81
CA VAL A 362 -13.14 33.00 4.04
C VAL A 362 -12.33 31.74 3.75
N GLY A 363 -11.06 31.77 4.13
CA GLY A 363 -10.13 30.66 3.99
C GLY A 363 -9.69 30.12 5.34
N TYR A 364 -9.53 28.81 5.42
CA TYR A 364 -8.86 28.12 6.51
C TYR A 364 -7.47 27.69 6.07
N LEU A 365 -6.54 27.65 7.01
CA LEU A 365 -5.18 27.21 6.77
C LEU A 365 -4.84 26.10 7.76
N ASN A 366 -4.49 24.93 7.23
CA ASN A 366 -3.91 23.84 7.98
C ASN A 366 -2.39 23.85 7.77
N ILE A 367 -1.64 23.99 8.85
CA ILE A 367 -0.20 23.76 8.84
C ILE A 367 0.05 22.41 9.50
N ILE A 368 0.53 21.47 8.70
CA ILE A 368 0.75 20.08 9.08
C ILE A 368 2.25 19.88 9.23
N THR A 369 2.67 19.44 10.42
CA THR A 369 4.04 18.96 10.64
C THR A 369 4.00 17.47 10.91
N SER A 370 4.88 16.71 10.26
CA SER A 370 4.85 15.26 10.27
C SER A 370 6.24 14.67 10.45
N SER A 371 6.36 13.68 11.32
CA SER A 371 7.56 12.88 11.53
C SER A 371 7.22 11.43 11.28
N THR A 372 8.02 10.74 10.47
CA THR A 372 7.75 9.35 10.06
C THR A 372 8.98 8.49 10.27
N GLU A 373 8.83 7.40 11.02
CA GLU A 373 9.82 6.35 11.11
C GLU A 373 9.32 5.14 10.31
N PHE A 374 10.18 4.53 9.50
CA PHE A 374 9.81 3.35 8.72
C PHE A 374 10.87 2.25 8.75
N HIS A 375 10.41 1.02 8.53
CA HIS A 375 11.26 -0.13 8.30
C HIS A 375 10.54 -1.17 7.43
N ALA A 376 11.30 -1.88 6.61
CA ALA A 376 10.81 -3.00 5.82
C ALA A 376 11.40 -4.31 6.36
N PHE A 377 10.52 -5.20 6.77
CA PHE A 377 10.84 -6.54 7.20
C PHE A 377 10.77 -7.50 6.03
N GLN A 378 11.83 -8.28 5.86
CA GLN A 378 11.86 -9.37 4.89
C GLN A 378 11.53 -10.68 5.61
N GLY A 379 10.55 -11.40 5.07
CA GLY A 379 10.14 -12.71 5.53
C GLY A 379 11.03 -13.82 5.01
N CYS A 380 10.58 -15.07 5.13
CA CYS A 380 11.29 -16.22 4.59
C CYS A 380 11.08 -16.32 3.08
N ASN A 381 12.01 -16.98 2.39
CA ASN A 381 11.85 -17.22 0.97
C ASN A 381 10.65 -18.14 0.73
N PRO A 382 10.05 -18.13 -0.49
CA PRO A 382 9.04 -19.11 -0.85
C PRO A 382 9.54 -20.55 -0.59
N GLY A 383 8.73 -21.35 0.10
CA GLY A 383 9.08 -22.72 0.51
C GLY A 383 9.78 -22.83 1.87
N GLU A 384 10.18 -21.72 2.49
CA GLU A 384 10.69 -21.71 3.86
C GLU A 384 9.59 -21.34 4.86
N ALA A 385 9.73 -21.80 6.10
CA ALA A 385 8.87 -21.41 7.22
C ALA A 385 9.70 -20.95 8.42
N VAL A 386 9.05 -20.22 9.34
CA VAL A 386 9.68 -19.69 10.55
C VAL A 386 9.77 -20.75 11.63
N CYS A 387 10.94 -21.32 11.83
CA CYS A 387 11.20 -22.30 12.89
C CYS A 387 12.21 -21.72 13.88
N ASP A 388 11.80 -21.56 15.14
CA ASP A 388 12.63 -21.02 16.23
C ASP A 388 13.36 -19.69 15.87
N ASN A 389 12.63 -18.74 15.25
CA ASN A 389 13.14 -17.46 14.73
C ASN A 389 14.15 -17.56 13.58
N THR A 390 14.20 -18.68 12.86
CA THR A 390 15.00 -18.83 11.65
C THR A 390 14.15 -19.31 10.49
N CYS A 391 14.53 -18.91 9.28
CA CYS A 391 13.90 -19.46 8.08
C CYS A 391 14.50 -20.83 7.82
N VAL A 392 13.64 -21.84 7.84
CA VAL A 392 14.01 -23.22 7.56
C VAL A 392 13.27 -23.67 6.31
N ASP A 393 14.02 -24.30 5.41
CA ASP A 393 13.48 -24.89 4.19
C ASP A 393 12.60 -26.09 4.53
N VAL A 394 11.29 -25.87 4.58
CA VAL A 394 10.33 -26.94 4.88
C VAL A 394 10.07 -27.84 3.68
N GLN A 395 10.65 -27.54 2.51
CA GLN A 395 10.54 -28.37 1.31
C GLN A 395 11.59 -29.48 1.28
N TYR A 396 12.76 -29.25 1.88
CA TYR A 396 13.91 -30.17 1.78
C TYR A 396 14.63 -30.46 3.10
N ASP A 397 14.33 -29.77 4.21
CA ASP A 397 14.87 -30.13 5.52
C ASP A 397 14.11 -31.30 6.14
N ALA A 398 14.76 -32.46 6.23
CA ALA A 398 14.22 -33.66 6.86
C ALA A 398 13.87 -33.46 8.34
N ALA A 399 14.41 -32.47 9.04
CA ALA A 399 14.03 -32.17 10.42
C ALA A 399 12.76 -31.30 10.54
N ASN A 400 12.30 -30.69 9.44
CA ASN A 400 11.23 -29.70 9.39
C ASN A 400 10.34 -29.86 8.15
N CYS A 401 10.09 -31.10 7.72
CA CYS A 401 9.46 -31.38 6.44
C CYS A 401 7.97 -31.05 6.44
N GLY A 402 7.56 -30.12 5.57
CA GLY A 402 6.19 -29.61 5.49
C GLY A 402 5.78 -28.77 6.72
N GLY A 403 6.73 -28.36 7.55
CA GLY A 403 6.49 -27.50 8.71
C GLY A 403 7.51 -27.67 9.83
N CYS A 404 7.61 -26.68 10.71
CA CYS A 404 8.56 -26.68 11.81
C CYS A 404 8.39 -27.87 12.77
N GLY A 405 9.51 -28.54 13.07
CA GLY A 405 9.57 -29.70 13.96
C GLY A 405 8.95 -30.99 13.40
N LYS A 406 8.49 -30.99 12.14
CA LYS A 406 7.99 -32.18 11.45
C LYS A 406 9.15 -33.00 10.88
N ALA A 407 9.89 -33.66 11.77
CA ALA A 407 10.99 -34.50 11.34
C ALA A 407 10.50 -35.78 10.64
N CYS A 408 11.10 -36.10 9.50
CA CYS A 408 10.90 -37.37 8.83
C CYS A 408 11.47 -38.51 9.66
N ALA A 409 10.80 -39.67 9.60
CA ALA A 409 11.20 -40.85 10.34
C ALA A 409 12.37 -41.56 9.66
N GLY A 410 13.23 -42.21 10.46
CA GLY A 410 14.35 -42.99 9.93
C GLY A 410 15.32 -42.15 9.11
N ASP A 411 15.68 -42.66 7.93
CA ASP A 411 16.58 -42.02 6.96
C ASP A 411 15.79 -41.39 5.79
N ASP A 412 14.50 -41.14 5.96
CA ASP A 412 13.64 -40.56 4.93
C ASP A 412 14.09 -39.12 4.58
N ALA A 413 14.02 -38.79 3.29
CA ALA A 413 14.32 -37.46 2.80
C ALA A 413 13.07 -36.57 2.87
N CYS A 414 13.26 -35.26 2.96
CA CYS A 414 12.17 -34.33 2.66
C CYS A 414 12.20 -33.96 1.18
N VAL A 415 11.07 -34.15 0.49
CA VAL A 415 10.91 -33.82 -0.92
C VAL A 415 9.62 -33.04 -1.09
N GLU A 416 9.74 -31.77 -1.44
CA GLU A 416 8.61 -30.86 -1.67
C GLU A 416 7.63 -30.82 -0.49
N GLY A 417 8.17 -30.83 0.73
CA GLY A 417 7.40 -30.76 1.97
C GLY A 417 6.75 -32.07 2.40
N THR A 418 7.07 -33.17 1.75
CA THR A 418 6.61 -34.51 2.10
C THR A 418 7.78 -35.40 2.48
N CYS A 419 7.66 -36.14 3.58
CA CYS A 419 8.66 -37.14 3.94
C CYS A 419 8.60 -38.28 2.93
N ASN A 420 9.71 -38.54 2.26
CA ASN A 420 9.86 -39.52 1.20
C ASN A 420 10.88 -40.57 1.62
N GLY A 421 10.44 -41.81 1.72
CA GLY A 421 11.28 -42.90 2.17
C GLY A 421 10.47 -44.06 2.74
N ILE A 422 11.16 -45.10 3.19
CA ILE A 422 10.52 -46.36 3.55
C ILE A 422 9.55 -46.17 4.72
N GLU A 423 9.94 -45.37 5.72
CA GLU A 423 9.12 -45.20 6.92
C GLU A 423 7.85 -44.39 6.61
N ALA A 424 7.97 -43.30 5.85
CA ALA A 424 6.85 -42.48 5.41
C ALA A 424 5.91 -43.25 4.48
N CYS A 425 6.45 -44.00 3.52
CA CYS A 425 5.65 -44.82 2.61
C CYS A 425 4.87 -45.90 3.38
N ASN A 426 5.50 -46.57 4.35
CA ASN A 426 4.82 -47.56 5.19
C ASN A 426 3.73 -46.92 6.06
N ALA A 427 4.01 -45.79 6.69
CA ALA A 427 3.04 -45.07 7.51
C ALA A 427 1.81 -44.66 6.67
N CYS A 428 2.03 -44.07 5.49
CA CYS A 428 0.95 -43.72 4.57
C CYS A 428 0.18 -44.96 4.08
N ALA A 429 0.89 -46.06 3.79
CA ALA A 429 0.26 -47.31 3.40
C ALA A 429 -0.67 -47.87 4.49
N GLU A 430 -0.26 -47.84 5.75
CA GLU A 430 -1.10 -48.26 6.88
C GLU A 430 -2.39 -47.42 6.99
N GLU A 431 -2.31 -46.10 6.84
CA GLU A 431 -3.48 -45.22 6.86
C GLU A 431 -4.41 -45.46 5.66
N SER A 432 -3.82 -45.69 4.47
CA SER A 432 -4.56 -45.91 3.22
C SER A 432 -5.45 -47.17 3.24
N GLN A 433 -5.10 -48.18 4.05
CA GLN A 433 -5.83 -49.44 4.15
C GLN A 433 -7.28 -49.25 4.59
N THR A 434 -7.54 -48.24 5.42
CA THR A 434 -8.88 -47.91 5.90
C THR A 434 -9.49 -46.68 5.21
N GLY A 435 -8.70 -46.01 4.37
CA GLY A 435 -9.03 -44.77 3.67
C GLY A 435 -9.02 -44.92 2.15
N GLY A 436 -8.11 -44.20 1.49
CA GLY A 436 -8.12 -43.99 0.03
C GLY A 436 -8.04 -45.26 -0.82
N CYS A 437 -7.32 -46.29 -0.36
CA CYS A 437 -7.14 -47.55 -1.10
C CYS A 437 -7.96 -48.71 -0.56
N LYS A 438 -9.00 -48.41 0.23
CA LYS A 438 -9.78 -49.44 0.91
C LYS A 438 -10.43 -50.44 -0.07
N ALA A 439 -10.92 -49.98 -1.22
CA ALA A 439 -11.64 -50.84 -2.16
C ALA A 439 -10.71 -51.87 -2.82
N GLU A 440 -9.52 -51.41 -3.21
CA GLU A 440 -8.46 -52.19 -3.84
C GLU A 440 -7.90 -53.21 -2.84
N ASN A 441 -7.67 -52.77 -1.60
CA ASN A 441 -7.22 -53.63 -0.50
C ASN A 441 -8.25 -54.70 -0.14
N ASP A 442 -9.54 -54.33 -0.03
CA ASP A 442 -10.62 -55.29 0.22
C ASP A 442 -10.76 -56.31 -0.93
N ALA A 443 -10.57 -55.87 -2.17
CA ALA A 443 -10.67 -56.73 -3.36
C ALA A 443 -9.57 -57.79 -3.38
N CYS A 444 -8.33 -57.43 -3.05
CA CYS A 444 -7.25 -58.43 -2.91
C CYS A 444 -7.46 -59.31 -1.68
N ALA A 445 -7.85 -58.74 -0.54
CA ALA A 445 -8.11 -59.50 0.69
C ALA A 445 -9.22 -60.55 0.53
N ALA A 446 -10.22 -60.29 -0.31
CA ALA A 446 -11.28 -61.23 -0.66
C ALA A 446 -10.81 -62.35 -1.63
N ASN A 447 -9.65 -62.19 -2.29
CA ASN A 447 -9.08 -63.15 -3.22
C ASN A 447 -7.92 -63.93 -2.57
N ALA A 448 -8.14 -65.24 -2.35
CA ALA A 448 -7.15 -66.10 -1.70
C ALA A 448 -5.80 -66.21 -2.44
N ALA A 449 -5.79 -66.11 -3.78
CA ALA A 449 -4.58 -66.12 -4.57
C ALA A 449 -3.81 -64.79 -4.46
N CYS A 450 -4.52 -63.67 -4.40
CA CYS A 450 -3.93 -62.35 -4.22
C CYS A 450 -3.29 -62.22 -2.82
N LYS A 451 -4.01 -62.64 -1.78
CA LYS A 451 -3.47 -62.72 -0.41
C LYS A 451 -2.26 -63.65 -0.29
N ALA A 452 -2.25 -64.77 -1.02
CA ALA A 452 -1.11 -65.68 -1.06
C ALA A 452 0.10 -65.05 -1.76
N LEU A 453 -0.13 -64.26 -2.81
CA LEU A 453 0.90 -63.49 -3.50
C LEU A 453 1.52 -62.43 -2.57
N GLU A 454 0.71 -61.65 -1.85
CA GLU A 454 1.20 -60.69 -0.85
C GLU A 454 2.07 -61.37 0.22
N THR A 455 1.59 -62.49 0.76
CA THR A 455 2.34 -63.25 1.78
C THR A 455 3.65 -63.79 1.22
N CYS A 456 3.68 -64.21 -0.04
CA CYS A 456 4.89 -64.67 -0.71
C CYS A 456 5.90 -63.52 -0.87
N ILE A 457 5.45 -62.37 -1.38
CA ILE A 457 6.28 -61.19 -1.61
C ILE A 457 6.84 -60.65 -0.30
N ALA A 458 6.02 -60.53 0.75
CA ALA A 458 6.46 -60.06 2.07
C ALA A 458 7.53 -60.96 2.73
N GLY A 459 7.61 -62.24 2.33
CA GLY A 459 8.62 -63.18 2.81
C GLY A 459 9.93 -63.17 2.00
N CYS A 460 10.00 -62.43 0.89
CA CYS A 460 11.14 -62.45 -0.01
C CYS A 460 12.18 -61.37 0.32
N GLN A 461 13.46 -61.78 0.28
CA GLN A 461 14.61 -60.89 0.53
C GLN A 461 15.53 -60.72 -0.70
N THR A 462 15.24 -61.42 -1.81
CA THR A 462 16.04 -61.35 -3.05
C THR A 462 15.14 -61.18 -4.26
N GLN A 463 15.70 -60.61 -5.32
CA GLN A 463 14.99 -60.43 -6.59
C GLN A 463 14.56 -61.78 -7.19
N GLU A 464 15.39 -62.84 -7.09
CA GLU A 464 14.97 -64.17 -7.55
C GLU A 464 13.76 -64.71 -6.79
N CYS A 465 13.64 -64.45 -5.49
CA CYS A 465 12.49 -64.86 -4.69
C CYS A 465 11.22 -64.15 -5.17
N LEU A 466 11.29 -62.84 -5.44
CA LEU A 466 10.17 -62.05 -5.95
C LEU A 466 9.71 -62.58 -7.32
N TYR A 467 10.63 -62.92 -8.22
CA TYR A 467 10.29 -63.55 -9.50
C TYR A 467 9.59 -64.90 -9.34
N MET A 468 10.01 -65.72 -8.37
CA MET A 468 9.35 -67.00 -8.06
C MET A 468 7.93 -66.82 -7.52
N CYS A 469 7.66 -65.76 -6.76
CA CYS A 469 6.30 -65.45 -6.27
C CYS A 469 5.34 -65.08 -7.38
N GLY A 470 5.83 -64.41 -8.44
CA GLY A 470 5.02 -64.08 -9.63
C GLY A 470 4.88 -65.24 -10.63
N GLU A 471 5.64 -66.32 -10.47
CA GLU A 471 5.64 -67.45 -11.40
C GLU A 471 4.35 -68.27 -11.28
N ASN A 472 3.64 -68.51 -12.40
CA ASN A 472 2.37 -69.24 -12.47
C ASN A 472 1.18 -68.59 -11.72
N VAL A 473 1.23 -67.28 -11.49
CA VAL A 473 0.09 -66.51 -10.97
C VAL A 473 -0.85 -66.12 -12.12
N GLU A 474 -2.17 -66.28 -11.93
CA GLU A 474 -3.15 -65.84 -12.92
C GLU A 474 -3.16 -64.33 -13.10
N ALA A 475 -3.36 -63.86 -14.34
CA ALA A 475 -3.38 -62.43 -14.67
C ALA A 475 -4.37 -61.63 -13.80
N SER A 476 -5.56 -62.18 -13.52
CA SER A 476 -6.56 -61.51 -12.67
C SER A 476 -6.11 -61.29 -11.21
N THR A 477 -5.20 -62.14 -10.70
CA THR A 477 -4.59 -61.98 -9.39
C THR A 477 -3.51 -60.90 -9.42
N ILE A 478 -2.73 -60.86 -10.50
CA ILE A 478 -1.72 -59.80 -10.73
C ILE A 478 -2.40 -58.44 -10.86
N ASP A 479 -3.54 -58.35 -11.56
CA ASP A 479 -4.30 -57.11 -11.70
C ASP A 479 -4.81 -56.58 -10.35
N LEU A 480 -5.32 -57.46 -9.47
CA LEU A 480 -5.75 -57.08 -8.11
C LEU A 480 -4.58 -56.60 -7.25
N TYR A 481 -3.44 -57.29 -7.33
CA TYR A 481 -2.24 -56.88 -6.61
C TYR A 481 -1.72 -55.52 -7.11
N ASN A 482 -1.63 -55.34 -8.42
CA ASN A 482 -1.19 -54.09 -9.04
C ASN A 482 -2.16 -52.93 -8.75
N ALA A 483 -3.47 -53.17 -8.67
CA ALA A 483 -4.44 -52.14 -8.32
C ALA A 483 -4.19 -51.55 -6.92
N GLN A 484 -3.79 -52.37 -5.94
CA GLN A 484 -3.40 -51.89 -4.60
C GLN A 484 -2.15 -51.00 -4.67
N ILE A 485 -1.13 -51.46 -5.38
CA ILE A 485 0.13 -50.72 -5.53
C ILE A 485 -0.09 -49.41 -6.31
N GLN A 486 -0.90 -49.42 -7.37
CA GLN A 486 -1.25 -48.22 -8.13
C GLN A 486 -2.02 -47.22 -7.28
N CYS A 487 -3.06 -47.66 -6.56
CA CYS A 487 -3.76 -46.76 -5.65
C CYS A 487 -2.82 -46.15 -4.61
N LEU A 488 -1.95 -46.97 -4.02
CA LEU A 488 -1.02 -46.50 -3.02
C LEU A 488 -0.02 -45.48 -3.60
N CYS A 489 0.63 -45.81 -4.71
CA CYS A 489 1.79 -45.07 -5.20
C CYS A 489 1.45 -43.93 -6.16
N ASP A 490 0.35 -44.04 -6.90
CA ASP A 490 -0.02 -43.08 -7.94
C ASP A 490 -1.21 -42.20 -7.53
N GLU A 491 -1.97 -42.57 -6.49
CA GLU A 491 -3.17 -41.84 -6.07
C GLU A 491 -3.11 -41.30 -4.63
N VAL A 492 -2.69 -42.10 -3.66
CA VAL A 492 -2.83 -41.76 -2.23
C VAL A 492 -1.53 -41.31 -1.56
N CYS A 493 -0.42 -42.02 -1.77
CA CYS A 493 0.87 -41.83 -1.09
C CYS A 493 1.98 -41.41 -2.09
N VAL A 494 1.61 -40.58 -3.07
CA VAL A 494 2.47 -40.22 -4.21
C VAL A 494 3.79 -39.60 -3.75
N GLY A 495 3.75 -38.70 -2.76
CA GLY A 495 4.95 -38.05 -2.24
C GLY A 495 5.78 -38.99 -1.36
N GLU A 496 5.13 -39.72 -0.46
CA GLU A 496 5.76 -40.57 0.54
C GLU A 496 6.46 -41.77 -0.09
N CYS A 497 5.85 -42.36 -1.13
CA CYS A 497 6.34 -43.54 -1.82
C CYS A 497 7.09 -43.25 -3.14
N ASN A 498 7.31 -41.98 -3.48
CA ASN A 498 7.99 -41.59 -4.73
C ASN A 498 9.34 -42.31 -4.87
N GLY A 499 9.55 -42.99 -6.00
CA GLY A 499 10.78 -43.74 -6.28
C GLY A 499 10.94 -45.07 -5.54
N LEU A 500 10.00 -45.46 -4.67
CA LEU A 500 10.02 -46.74 -3.94
C LEU A 500 9.14 -47.82 -4.58
N CYS A 501 8.14 -47.43 -5.35
CA CYS A 501 7.17 -48.35 -5.96
C CYS A 501 7.59 -48.94 -7.31
N SER A 502 8.86 -48.80 -7.69
CA SER A 502 9.40 -49.22 -9.00
C SER A 502 9.91 -50.65 -9.04
#